data_AF-A0A6J2YU36-F1
#
_entry.id   AF-A0A6J2YU36-F1
#
_cell.length_a   1.000
_cell.length_b   1.000
_cell.length_c   1.000
_cell.angle_alpha   90.00
_cell.angle_beta   90.00
_cell.angle_gamma   90.00
#
_symmetry.space_group_name_H-M   'P 1'
#
loop_
_entity.id
_entity.type
_entity.pdbx_description
1 polymer ?
#
loop_
_entity_poly.entity_id
_entity_poly.type
_entity_poly.pdbx_seq_one_letter_code
_entity_poly.pdbx_strand_id
1 'polypeptide(L)'
;MDFTKERLNPNPREKATPFGLLFFTYTIGMFRKGYSKTFEVDDLYNPIKSDRSKILGDRLERSWNNIYEKSVQKNRKPSLLFAMIASFWPEYTILGIILVIMNTSSLLQPIMLGKLLNYFRDDSDITKNQAFLYAGAVVSCIFITSLMNNHVFMGGFHYGMKLRAACCALIYRK
;
A
#
# COMPACT_ATOMS: atom_id res chain seq x y z
N MET A 1 22.98 -4.25 25.17
CA MET A 1 21.63 -3.81 24.76
C MET A 1 20.71 -5.00 24.95
N ASP A 2 19.80 -4.94 25.93
CA ASP A 2 18.82 -6.00 26.17
C ASP A 2 17.71 -5.90 25.12
N PHE A 3 17.72 -6.80 24.13
CA PHE A 3 16.69 -6.90 23.08
C PHE A 3 15.31 -7.33 23.61
N THR A 4 15.20 -7.62 24.91
CA THR A 4 14.04 -8.26 25.54
C THR A 4 13.01 -7.28 26.12
N LYS A 5 13.36 -6.01 26.33
CA LYS A 5 12.41 -5.00 26.84
C LYS A 5 11.87 -4.15 25.69
N GLU A 6 10.70 -4.52 25.16
CA GLU A 6 9.91 -3.63 24.29
C GLU A 6 9.56 -2.35 25.09
N ARG A 7 10.17 -1.22 24.72
CA ARG A 7 9.72 0.09 25.22
C ARG A 7 8.49 0.53 24.44
N LEU A 8 7.53 1.15 25.13
CA LEU A 8 6.28 1.61 24.52
C LEU A 8 6.50 2.91 23.74
N ASN A 9 6.88 2.81 22.46
CA ASN A 9 6.89 3.93 21.52
C ASN A 9 5.80 3.72 20.45
N PRO A 10 4.56 4.20 20.67
CA PRO A 10 3.42 3.90 19.81
C PRO A 10 3.57 4.55 18.43
N ASN A 11 3.14 3.84 17.39
CA ASN A 11 3.25 4.32 16.02
C ASN A 11 2.29 5.50 15.78
N PRO A 12 2.77 6.66 15.29
CA PRO A 12 1.92 7.82 15.03
C PRO A 12 0.85 7.53 13.96
N ARG A 13 1.03 6.50 13.13
CA ARG A 13 0.02 6.04 12.16
C ARG A 13 -1.26 5.54 12.81
N GLU A 14 -1.22 5.01 14.04
CA GLU A 14 -2.44 4.54 14.75
C GLU A 14 -3.35 5.70 15.21
N LYS A 15 -2.78 6.90 15.38
CA LYS A 15 -3.51 8.11 15.83
C LYS A 15 -3.71 9.15 14.72
N ALA A 16 -3.28 8.85 13.50
CA ALA A 16 -3.31 9.80 12.39
C ALA A 16 -4.75 10.08 11.93
N THR A 17 -5.06 11.34 11.65
CA THR A 17 -6.33 11.72 11.01
C THR A 17 -6.37 11.22 9.55
N PRO A 18 -7.55 11.09 8.92
CA PRO A 18 -7.65 10.67 7.53
C PRO A 18 -6.82 11.53 6.57
N PHE A 19 -6.81 12.86 6.78
CA PHE A 19 -5.96 13.78 6.02
C PHE A 19 -4.47 13.54 6.27
N GLY A 20 -4.08 13.26 7.52
CA GLY A 20 -2.69 12.94 7.84
C GLY A 20 -2.25 11.59 7.29
N LEU A 21 -3.16 10.64 7.12
CA LEU A 21 -2.90 9.38 6.45
C LEU A 21 -2.77 9.56 4.93
N LEU A 22 -3.61 10.40 4.32
CA LEU A 22 -3.58 10.72 2.89
C LEU A 22 -2.25 11.39 2.50
N PHE A 23 -1.82 12.41 3.23
CA PHE A 23 -0.60 13.16 2.94
C PHE A 23 0.64 12.65 3.69
N PHE A 24 0.55 11.48 4.35
CA PHE A 24 1.63 10.90 5.13
C PHE A 24 2.23 11.83 6.20
N THR A 25 1.47 12.81 6.70
CA THR A 25 1.98 13.83 7.62
C THR A 25 2.46 13.25 8.93
N TYR A 26 1.97 12.07 9.32
CA TYR A 26 2.45 11.35 10.51
C TYR A 26 3.95 10.99 10.46
N THR A 27 4.56 10.96 9.26
CA THR A 27 5.99 10.68 9.07
C THR A 27 6.88 11.92 9.28
N ILE A 28 6.32 13.13 9.21
CA ILE A 28 7.12 14.38 9.26
C ILE A 28 7.91 14.51 10.56
N GLY A 29 7.32 14.08 11.68
CA GLY A 29 7.98 14.11 12.98
C GLY A 29 9.20 13.19 13.04
N MET A 30 9.11 12.04 12.37
CA MET A 30 10.24 11.13 12.21
C MET A 30 11.34 11.78 11.38
N PHE A 31 11.02 12.32 10.20
CA PHE A 31 12.02 12.97 9.34
C PHE A 31 12.72 14.16 10.01
N ARG A 32 11.98 15.00 10.74
CA ARG A 32 12.56 16.12 11.48
C ARG A 32 13.55 15.65 12.56
N LYS A 33 13.22 14.56 13.27
CA LYS A 33 14.11 13.94 14.25
C LYS A 33 15.36 13.38 13.60
N GLY A 34 15.22 12.69 12.46
CA GLY A 34 16.33 12.14 11.67
C GLY A 34 17.24 13.20 11.05
N TYR A 35 16.70 14.39 10.76
CA TYR A 35 17.51 15.54 10.32
C TYR A 35 18.38 16.09 11.46
N SER A 36 17.88 16.04 12.70
CA SER A 36 18.55 16.63 13.86
C SER A 36 19.54 15.69 14.53
N LYS A 37 19.31 14.37 14.45
CA LYS A 37 20.18 13.35 15.07
C LYS A 37 20.16 12.04 14.30
N THR A 38 21.25 11.28 14.43
CA THR A 38 21.32 9.88 13.98
C THR A 38 20.35 9.02 14.79
N PHE A 39 19.57 8.16 14.12
CA PHE A 39 18.61 7.29 14.77
C PHE A 39 19.31 6.17 15.55
N GLU A 40 18.90 5.99 16.80
CA GLU A 40 19.16 4.79 17.58
C GLU A 40 17.94 3.88 17.57
N VAL A 41 18.12 2.60 17.92
CA VAL A 41 17.02 1.61 17.95
C VAL A 41 15.90 2.06 18.88
N ASP A 42 16.25 2.72 20.00
CA ASP A 42 15.30 3.25 20.97
C ASP A 42 14.42 4.40 20.45
N ASP A 43 14.83 5.05 19.35
CA ASP A 43 14.06 6.15 18.74
C ASP A 43 12.98 5.67 17.78
N LEU A 44 13.02 4.39 17.38
CA LEU A 44 12.10 3.81 16.41
C LEU A 44 10.74 3.51 17.03
N TYR A 45 9.69 3.66 16.23
CA TYR A 45 8.33 3.32 16.64
C TYR A 45 8.12 1.82 16.62
N ASN A 46 7.27 1.35 17.54
CA ASN A 46 6.82 -0.02 17.54
C ASN A 46 5.96 -0.32 16.31
N PRO A 47 5.98 -1.58 15.82
CA PRO A 47 5.08 -2.01 14.77
C PRO A 47 3.62 -1.85 15.22
N ILE A 48 2.76 -1.54 14.26
CA ILE A 48 1.30 -1.54 14.48
C ILE A 48 0.89 -2.93 14.94
N LYS A 49 -0.14 -3.02 15.79
CA LYS A 49 -0.60 -4.30 16.33
C LYS A 49 -0.84 -5.36 15.24
N SER A 50 -1.44 -4.97 14.11
CA SER A 50 -1.73 -5.84 12.96
C SER A 50 -0.50 -6.32 12.19
N ASP A 51 0.64 -5.64 12.33
CA ASP A 51 1.89 -5.95 11.64
C ASP A 51 2.85 -6.79 12.49
N ARG A 52 2.44 -7.16 13.71
CA ARG A 52 3.27 -7.98 14.60
C ARG A 52 3.47 -9.38 14.03
N SER A 53 4.71 -9.85 14.04
CA SER A 53 5.13 -11.15 13.51
C SER A 53 4.32 -12.32 14.07
N LYS A 54 3.95 -12.28 15.36
CA LYS A 54 3.09 -13.29 16.00
C LYS A 54 1.74 -13.42 15.29
N ILE A 55 1.03 -12.31 15.08
CA ILE A 55 -0.30 -12.32 14.45
C ILE A 55 -0.21 -12.77 13.00
N LEU A 56 0.78 -12.26 12.27
CA LEU A 56 1.02 -12.61 10.87
C LEU A 56 1.39 -14.09 10.70
N GLY A 57 2.24 -14.61 11.59
CA GLY A 57 2.63 -16.02 11.65
C GLY A 57 1.45 -16.92 11.97
N ASP A 58 0.67 -16.60 13.02
CA ASP A 58 -0.52 -17.36 13.42
C ASP A 58 -1.55 -17.44 12.27
N ARG A 59 -1.73 -16.34 11.52
CA ARG A 59 -2.63 -16.29 10.37
C ARG A 59 -2.16 -17.19 9.23
N LEU A 60 -0.87 -17.15 8.88
CA LEU A 60 -0.29 -17.98 7.84
C LEU A 60 -0.30 -19.47 8.23
N GLU A 61 -0.01 -19.78 9.49
CA GLU A 61 0.01 -21.14 10.03
C GLU A 61 -1.38 -21.80 9.96
N ARG A 62 -2.45 -21.07 10.32
CA ARG A 62 -3.83 -21.57 10.18
C ARG A 62 -4.17 -21.92 8.74
N SER A 63 -3.81 -21.05 7.79
CA SER A 63 -4.05 -21.30 6.36
C SER A 63 -3.21 -22.47 5.84
N TRP A 64 -1.96 -22.58 6.31
CA TRP A 64 -1.08 -23.70 5.99
C TRP A 64 -1.66 -25.03 6.46
N ASN A 65 -2.11 -25.12 7.71
CA ASN A 65 -2.69 -26.35 8.27
C ASN A 65 -3.96 -26.78 7.52
N ASN A 66 -4.84 -25.84 7.18
CA ASN A 66 -6.05 -26.12 6.39
C ASN A 66 -5.71 -26.66 4.99
N ILE A 67 -4.69 -26.10 4.32
CA ILE A 67 -4.25 -26.59 3.01
C ILE A 67 -3.55 -27.93 3.14
N TYR A 68 -2.74 -28.12 4.19
CA TYR A 68 -2.06 -29.37 4.48
C TYR A 68 -3.06 -30.53 4.64
N GLU A 69 -4.08 -30.36 5.49
CA GLU A 69 -5.14 -31.35 5.70
C GLU A 69 -5.88 -31.68 4.39
N LYS A 70 -6.26 -30.67 3.61
CA LYS A 70 -6.91 -30.86 2.30
C LYS A 70 -6.01 -31.57 1.29
N SER A 71 -4.72 -31.27 1.31
CA SER A 71 -3.73 -31.90 0.44
C SER A 71 -3.50 -33.37 0.78
N VAL A 72 -3.44 -33.70 2.08
CA VAL A 72 -3.36 -35.08 2.57
C VAL A 72 -4.60 -35.88 2.16
N GLN A 73 -5.80 -35.34 2.37
CA GLN A 73 -7.06 -36.00 1.95
C GLN A 73 -7.12 -36.26 0.44
N LYS A 74 -6.52 -35.37 -0.37
CA LYS A 74 -6.53 -35.46 -1.83
C LYS A 74 -5.30 -36.16 -2.42
N ASN A 75 -4.40 -36.72 -1.61
CA ASN A 75 -3.11 -37.27 -2.04
C ASN A 75 -2.32 -36.33 -2.96
N ARG A 76 -2.31 -35.03 -2.64
CA ARG A 76 -1.58 -33.99 -3.39
C ARG A 76 -0.49 -33.36 -2.52
N LYS A 77 0.58 -32.87 -3.17
CA LYS A 77 1.63 -32.14 -2.47
C LYS A 77 1.08 -30.78 -1.96
N PRO A 78 1.27 -30.43 -0.67
CA PRO A 78 0.87 -29.12 -0.16
C PRO A 78 1.75 -28.01 -0.76
N SER A 79 1.14 -26.88 -1.11
CA SER A 79 1.84 -25.73 -1.68
C SER A 79 1.79 -24.53 -0.75
N LEU A 80 2.97 -24.05 -0.33
CA LEU A 80 3.10 -22.89 0.56
C LEU A 80 2.62 -21.61 -0.11
N LEU A 81 2.83 -21.49 -1.42
CA LEU A 81 2.36 -20.35 -2.21
C LEU A 81 0.84 -20.22 -2.14
N PHE A 82 0.11 -21.33 -2.20
CA PHE A 82 -1.33 -21.32 -2.03
C PHE A 82 -1.74 -20.89 -0.62
N ALA A 83 -0.99 -21.27 0.43
CA ALA A 83 -1.26 -20.82 1.79
C ALA A 83 -1.00 -19.33 1.99
N MET A 84 0.05 -18.81 1.37
CA MET A 84 0.36 -17.38 1.34
C MET A 84 -0.74 -16.59 0.64
N ILE A 85 -1.12 -17.01 -0.57
CA ILE A 85 -2.19 -16.37 -1.34
C ILE A 85 -3.50 -16.43 -0.55
N ALA A 86 -3.91 -17.61 -0.06
CA ALA A 86 -5.15 -17.77 0.71
C ALA A 86 -5.16 -16.95 2.01
N SER A 87 -4.01 -16.70 2.62
CA SER A 87 -3.94 -15.89 3.85
C SER A 87 -4.15 -14.41 3.58
N PHE A 88 -3.63 -13.88 2.47
CA PHE A 88 -3.56 -12.43 2.20
C PHE A 88 -4.40 -11.98 0.99
N TRP A 89 -5.19 -12.88 0.38
CA TRP A 89 -5.98 -12.58 -0.83
C TRP A 89 -6.92 -11.37 -0.71
N PRO A 90 -7.63 -11.12 0.41
CA PRO A 90 -8.56 -9.99 0.48
C PRO A 90 -7.82 -8.67 0.35
N GLU A 91 -6.68 -8.55 1.00
CA GLU A 91 -5.85 -7.35 0.95
C GLU A 91 -5.23 -7.11 -0.44
N TYR A 92 -4.77 -8.17 -1.11
CA TYR A 92 -4.29 -8.09 -2.49
C TYR A 92 -5.39 -7.72 -3.47
N THR A 93 -6.62 -8.19 -3.25
CA THR A 93 -7.76 -7.89 -4.11
C THR A 93 -8.13 -6.40 -4.05
N ILE A 94 -8.13 -5.81 -2.85
CA ILE A 94 -8.37 -4.37 -2.67
C ILE A 94 -7.32 -3.55 -3.43
N LEU A 95 -6.03 -3.90 -3.31
CA LEU A 95 -4.98 -3.24 -4.08
C LEU A 95 -5.16 -3.39 -5.59
N GLY A 96 -5.55 -4.58 -6.05
CA GLY A 96 -5.81 -4.84 -7.47
C GLY A 96 -6.94 -3.96 -8.01
N ILE A 97 -8.03 -3.81 -7.26
CA ILE A 97 -9.15 -2.94 -7.65
C ILE A 97 -8.68 -1.48 -7.77
N ILE A 98 -7.92 -0.99 -6.79
CA ILE A 98 -7.38 0.38 -6.82
C ILE A 98 -6.46 0.58 -8.04
N LEU A 99 -5.63 -0.42 -8.35
CA LEU A 99 -4.73 -0.38 -9.49
C LEU A 99 -5.49 -0.32 -10.83
N VAL A 100 -6.57 -1.09 -10.99
CA VAL A 100 -7.41 -1.05 -12.19
C VAL A 100 -8.05 0.34 -12.39
N ILE A 101 -8.57 0.93 -11.31
CA ILE A 101 -9.17 2.29 -11.34
C ILE A 101 -8.11 3.32 -11.74
N MET A 102 -6.91 3.22 -11.15
CA MET A 102 -5.80 4.12 -11.43
C MET A 102 -5.37 4.04 -12.90
N ASN A 103 -5.19 2.83 -13.44
CA ASN A 103 -4.81 2.64 -14.85
C ASN A 103 -5.87 3.19 -15.81
N THR A 104 -7.15 2.98 -15.49
CA THR A 104 -8.26 3.53 -16.30
C THR A 104 -8.23 5.06 -16.31
N SER A 105 -7.91 5.68 -15.18
CA SER A 105 -7.79 7.15 -15.08
C SER A 105 -6.58 7.68 -15.84
N SER A 106 -5.46 6.96 -15.85
CA SER A 106 -4.28 7.31 -16.65
C SER A 106 -4.57 7.31 -18.16
N LEU A 107 -5.48 6.47 -18.63
CA LEU A 107 -5.93 6.47 -20.03
C LEU A 107 -6.84 7.67 -20.37
N LEU A 108 -7.52 8.24 -19.39
CA LEU A 108 -8.40 9.40 -19.60
C LEU A 108 -7.60 10.70 -19.81
N GLN A 109 -6.43 10.81 -19.20
CA GLN A 109 -5.55 11.98 -19.31
C GLN A 109 -5.18 12.35 -20.77
N PRO A 110 -4.65 11.44 -21.61
CA PRO A 110 -4.31 11.77 -23.00
C PRO A 110 -5.54 12.12 -23.84
N ILE A 111 -6.71 11.55 -23.54
CA ILE A 111 -7.97 11.88 -24.24
C ILE A 111 -8.36 13.34 -23.95
N MET A 112 -8.29 13.75 -22.68
CA MET A 112 -8.59 15.13 -22.27
C MET A 112 -7.55 16.11 -22.81
N LEU A 113 -6.27 15.73 -22.82
CA LEU A 113 -5.22 16.52 -23.44
C LEU A 113 -5.43 16.68 -24.95
N GLY A 114 -5.86 15.61 -25.65
CA GLY A 114 -6.20 15.67 -27.07
C GLY A 114 -7.35 16.64 -27.36
N LYS A 115 -8.38 16.66 -26.51
CA LYS A 115 -9.47 17.65 -26.59
C LYS A 115 -8.98 19.08 -26.35
N LEU A 116 -8.06 19.27 -25.41
CA LEU A 116 -7.42 20.57 -25.18
C LEU A 116 -6.58 21.01 -26.39
N LEU A 117 -5.84 20.10 -27.04
CA LEU A 117 -5.06 20.41 -28.23
C LEU A 117 -5.94 20.79 -29.44
N ASN A 118 -7.14 20.21 -29.55
CA ASN A 118 -8.09 20.57 -30.61
C ASN A 118 -8.56 22.03 -30.52
N TYR A 119 -8.53 22.67 -29.34
CA TYR A 119 -8.80 24.11 -29.20
C TYR A 119 -7.77 24.99 -29.94
N PHE A 120 -6.54 24.51 -30.11
CA PHE A 120 -5.49 25.26 -30.80
C PHE A 120 -5.51 25.06 -32.32
N ARG A 121 -6.48 24.31 -32.87
CA ARG A 121 -6.67 24.17 -34.32
C ARG A 121 -7.55 25.30 -34.85
N ASP A 122 -7.24 25.77 -36.05
CA ASP A 122 -7.91 26.91 -36.69
C ASP A 122 -9.42 26.67 -36.93
N ASP A 123 -9.86 25.42 -37.04
CA ASP A 123 -11.28 25.00 -37.25
C ASP A 123 -12.03 24.63 -35.94
N SER A 124 -11.66 25.22 -34.80
CA SER A 124 -12.19 24.77 -33.51
C SER A 124 -13.41 25.57 -33.01
N ASP A 125 -14.52 24.87 -32.77
CA ASP A 125 -15.77 25.40 -32.20
C ASP A 125 -15.72 25.50 -30.65
N ILE A 126 -14.52 25.38 -30.07
CA ILE A 126 -14.31 25.24 -28.63
C ILE A 126 -14.09 26.61 -28.00
N THR A 127 -14.92 26.96 -27.03
CA THR A 127 -14.83 28.25 -26.33
C THR A 127 -13.64 28.27 -25.35
N LYS A 128 -13.01 29.44 -25.14
CA LYS A 128 -11.93 29.66 -24.15
C LYS A 128 -12.24 29.05 -22.77
N ASN A 129 -13.47 29.18 -22.28
CA ASN A 129 -13.91 28.62 -20.99
C ASN A 129 -13.83 27.08 -20.96
N GLN A 130 -14.14 26.40 -22.08
CA GLN A 130 -14.04 24.94 -22.18
C GLN A 130 -12.58 24.48 -22.22
N ALA A 131 -11.70 25.24 -22.88
CA ALA A 131 -10.26 24.98 -22.86
C ALA A 131 -9.68 25.07 -21.43
N PHE A 132 -10.04 26.11 -20.67
CA PHE A 132 -9.64 26.20 -19.26
C PHE A 132 -10.19 25.06 -18.41
N LEU A 133 -11.44 24.63 -18.65
CA LEU A 133 -12.02 23.47 -17.97
C LEU A 133 -11.25 22.18 -18.28
N TYR A 134 -10.89 21.93 -19.54
CA TYR A 134 -10.10 20.77 -19.93
C TYR A 134 -8.69 20.81 -19.34
N ALA A 135 -8.03 21.97 -19.33
CA ALA A 135 -6.73 22.13 -18.68
C ALA A 135 -6.80 21.85 -17.17
N GLY A 136 -7.79 22.41 -16.47
CA GLY A 136 -8.03 22.15 -15.05
C GLY A 136 -8.33 20.67 -14.77
N ALA A 137 -9.11 20.02 -15.64
CA ALA A 137 -9.40 18.59 -15.54
C ALA A 137 -8.15 17.72 -15.71
N VAL A 138 -7.26 18.06 -16.64
CA VAL A 138 -5.98 17.36 -16.83
C VAL A 138 -5.10 17.48 -15.59
N VAL A 139 -4.91 18.70 -15.07
CA VAL A 139 -4.10 18.93 -13.85
C VAL A 139 -4.68 18.17 -12.65
N SER A 140 -5.99 18.24 -12.47
CA SER A 140 -6.68 17.52 -11.38
C SER A 140 -6.54 16.01 -11.51
N CYS A 141 -6.64 15.48 -12.73
CA CYS A 141 -6.48 14.05 -13.00
C CYS A 141 -5.05 13.57 -12.71
N ILE A 142 -4.03 14.33 -13.14
CA ILE A 142 -2.62 14.03 -12.82
C ILE A 142 -2.40 14.03 -11.31
N PHE A 143 -2.92 15.02 -10.60
CA PHE A 143 -2.79 15.12 -9.15
C PHE A 143 -3.42 13.91 -8.44
N ILE A 144 -4.65 13.53 -8.81
CA ILE A 144 -5.35 12.37 -8.24
C ILE A 144 -4.59 11.07 -8.53
N THR A 145 -4.19 10.84 -9.79
CA THR A 145 -3.44 9.64 -10.17
C THR A 145 -2.10 9.56 -9.44
N SER A 146 -1.40 10.68 -9.24
CA SER A 146 -0.16 10.73 -8.48
C SER A 146 -0.37 10.37 -6.99
N LEU A 147 -1.41 10.91 -6.36
CA LEU A 147 -1.76 10.56 -4.98
C LEU A 147 -2.08 9.06 -4.86
N MET A 148 -2.93 8.52 -5.74
CA MET A 148 -3.29 7.11 -5.76
C MET A 148 -2.05 6.21 -5.93
N ASN A 149 -1.15 6.58 -6.84
CA ASN A 149 0.08 5.85 -7.11
C ASN A 149 0.96 5.73 -5.85
N ASN A 150 1.15 6.83 -5.11
CA ASN A 150 1.89 6.81 -3.84
C ASN A 150 1.26 5.85 -2.82
N HIS A 151 -0.06 5.84 -2.70
CA HIS A 151 -0.77 4.91 -1.80
C HIS A 151 -0.66 3.45 -2.23
N VAL A 152 -0.72 3.18 -3.54
CA VAL A 152 -0.54 1.82 -4.08
C VAL A 152 0.87 1.32 -3.82
N PHE A 153 1.90 2.13 -4.06
CA PHE A 153 3.29 1.78 -3.76
C PHE A 153 3.48 1.48 -2.28
N MET A 154 3.03 2.37 -1.40
CA MET A 154 3.13 2.15 0.04
C MET A 154 2.39 0.89 0.47
N GLY A 155 1.18 0.66 -0.05
CA GLY A 155 0.42 -0.55 0.19
C GLY A 155 1.19 -1.80 -0.24
N GLY A 156 1.72 -1.82 -1.46
CA GLY A 156 2.50 -2.93 -2.00
C GLY A 156 3.71 -3.29 -1.14
N PHE A 157 4.51 -2.30 -0.74
CA PHE A 157 5.64 -2.52 0.17
C PHE A 157 5.20 -3.02 1.55
N HIS A 158 4.10 -2.47 2.09
CA HIS A 158 3.55 -2.89 3.39
C HIS A 158 3.14 -4.37 3.37
N TYR A 159 2.49 -4.83 2.31
CA TYR A 159 2.11 -6.26 2.20
C TYR A 159 3.30 -7.17 1.96
N GLY A 160 4.29 -6.74 1.15
CA GLY A 160 5.55 -7.48 1.00
C GLY A 160 6.26 -7.69 2.34
N MET A 161 6.27 -6.66 3.19
CA MET A 161 6.82 -6.74 4.55
C MET A 161 6.05 -7.74 5.43
N LYS A 162 4.72 -7.68 5.42
CA LYS A 162 3.87 -8.62 6.17
C LYS A 162 4.13 -10.07 5.78
N LEU A 163 4.23 -10.32 4.47
CA LEU A 163 4.44 -11.64 3.92
C LEU A 163 5.80 -12.21 4.36
N ARG A 164 6.86 -11.41 4.25
CA ARG A 164 8.20 -11.80 4.72
C ARG A 164 8.20 -12.11 6.21
N ALA A 165 7.60 -11.24 7.03
CA ALA A 165 7.53 -11.43 8.48
C ALA A 165 6.76 -12.71 8.86
N ALA A 166 5.64 -13.00 8.17
CA ALA A 166 4.86 -14.22 8.37
C ALA A 166 5.67 -15.48 8.02
N CYS A 167 6.38 -15.48 6.88
CA CYS A 167 7.21 -16.60 6.45
C CYS A 167 8.34 -16.87 7.44
N CYS A 168 9.06 -15.83 7.88
CA CYS A 168 10.13 -15.98 8.88
C CYS A 168 9.59 -16.54 10.20
N ALA A 169 8.43 -16.05 10.67
CA ALA A 169 7.80 -16.56 11.89
C ALA A 169 7.39 -18.03 11.76
N LEU A 170 6.84 -18.43 10.60
CA LEU A 170 6.45 -19.81 10.34
C LEU A 170 7.66 -20.76 10.28
N ILE A 171 8.75 -20.36 9.61
CA ILE A 171 9.97 -21.16 9.52
C ILE A 171 10.59 -21.35 10.90
N TYR A 172 10.63 -20.31 11.74
CA TYR A 172 11.22 -20.40 13.07
C TYR A 172 10.43 -21.30 14.04
N ARG A 173 9.12 -21.44 13.83
CA ARG A 173 8.23 -22.30 14.65
C ARG A 173 8.30 -23.78 14.27
N LYS A 174 8.84 -24.09 13.09
CA LYS A 174 8.91 -25.43 12.53
C LYS A 174 10.27 -26.06 12.82
#